data_AF-A0A5R9KDH6-F1
#
_entry.id   AF-A0A5R9KDH6-F1
#
_cell.length_a   1.000
_cell.length_b   1.000
_cell.length_c   1.000
_cell.angle_alpha   90.00
_cell.angle_beta   90.00
_cell.angle_gamma   90.00
#
_symmetry.space_group_name_H-M   'P 1'
#
loop_
_entity.id
_entity.type
_entity.pdbx_description
1 polymer ?
#
loop_
_entity_poly.entity_id
_entity_poly.type
_entity_poly.pdbx_seq_one_letter_code
_entity_poly.pdbx_strand_id
1 'polypeptide(L)'
;MRILSGLGRSKYFPLVIVFTLVVFQSCKKGPAEMSREELEKELSNSETYEAILTFANNAGIKTDKFSSNGEKAPVFKLLEEVAYGHKPPLKYTEKVVKADTTELRKVAEEIADGQSMDKMLTKLEPVFPVYHNLKVHYTRLIKENKSDSAAIVAKSLNAYRWIKRQSKGAPRFVMVNIRGAYLTAMDSAGQNVLSMRTVVGKNDTQTPTIDTYATSIVTHPYWNVPKSIAIKEMFPKAMNDPEYLSRNRIEIIDNKGQVVDPEDIKWDELTAEKFPYRFRQETGGDNSLGLLKVEIKNPLAIYLHDTNARYLFNSNQRWRSHGCVRVQRPTDLANYMAGDKILDNDFMTEPDTTSVPPKWHKLKARVPVFLLYLGADCNEKGQLLYFPDVYKLEASSRTELSFSDDKPARSGEVLK
;
A
#
# COMPACT_ATOMS: atom_id res chain seq x y z
N MET A 1 64.41 -89.68 -37.17
CA MET A 1 63.68 -89.97 -35.92
C MET A 1 64.04 -88.86 -34.93
N ARG A 2 63.06 -88.04 -34.49
CA ARG A 2 62.95 -87.22 -33.23
C ARG A 2 64.22 -86.52 -32.66
N ILE A 3 64.27 -85.29 -32.14
CA ILE A 3 63.31 -84.27 -31.65
C ILE A 3 64.08 -82.93 -31.48
N LEU A 4 63.32 -81.83 -31.56
CA LEU A 4 63.69 -80.42 -31.29
C LEU A 4 63.94 -80.10 -29.80
N SER A 5 64.88 -79.18 -29.55
CA SER A 5 64.99 -78.30 -28.36
C SER A 5 65.49 -76.95 -28.90
N GLY A 6 64.97 -75.75 -28.62
CA GLY A 6 64.22 -75.20 -27.51
C GLY A 6 64.79 -73.79 -27.27
N LEU A 7 64.29 -72.77 -27.99
CA LEU A 7 64.68 -71.37 -27.83
C LEU A 7 63.77 -70.66 -26.82
N GLY A 8 64.36 -70.13 -25.74
CA GLY A 8 63.68 -69.46 -24.64
C GLY A 8 64.05 -67.99 -24.49
N ARG A 9 63.09 -67.12 -24.88
CA ARG A 9 62.64 -65.84 -24.28
C ARG A 9 63.67 -64.78 -23.84
N SER A 10 63.63 -63.65 -24.57
CA SER A 10 63.85 -62.28 -24.08
C SER A 10 62.50 -61.66 -23.71
N LYS A 11 62.39 -60.95 -22.57
CA LYS A 11 61.41 -59.86 -22.34
C LYS A 11 61.93 -58.80 -21.37
N TYR A 12 61.75 -57.56 -21.80
CA TYR A 12 62.11 -56.28 -21.21
C TYR A 12 61.14 -55.78 -20.12
N PHE A 13 61.71 -55.00 -19.18
CA PHE A 13 61.22 -53.88 -18.34
C PHE A 13 59.76 -53.81 -17.80
N PRO A 14 59.58 -53.36 -16.54
CA PRO A 14 58.26 -53.28 -15.90
C PRO A 14 57.50 -52.02 -16.34
N LEU A 15 56.21 -52.23 -16.59
CA LEU A 15 55.20 -51.22 -16.85
C LEU A 15 54.63 -50.75 -15.50
N VAL A 16 54.94 -49.53 -15.06
CA VAL A 16 54.19 -48.84 -14.00
C VAL A 16 53.56 -47.62 -14.64
N ILE A 17 52.35 -47.79 -15.18
CA ILE A 17 51.53 -46.68 -15.65
C ILE A 17 50.69 -46.20 -14.48
N VAL A 18 50.92 -44.93 -14.14
CA VAL A 18 50.15 -44.08 -13.26
C VAL A 18 48.70 -44.01 -13.73
N PHE A 19 47.76 -44.35 -12.86
CA PHE A 19 46.36 -43.95 -13.00
C PHE A 19 45.82 -43.49 -11.65
N THR A 20 46.35 -42.36 -11.15
CA THR A 20 45.63 -41.53 -10.19
C THR A 20 44.55 -40.75 -10.94
N LEU A 21 43.37 -41.35 -11.05
CA LEU A 21 42.13 -40.64 -11.32
C LEU A 21 41.85 -39.75 -10.09
N VAL A 22 42.43 -38.54 -10.09
CA VAL A 22 41.99 -37.48 -9.19
C VAL A 22 40.66 -37.00 -9.73
N VAL A 23 39.58 -37.58 -9.21
CA VAL A 23 38.27 -36.95 -9.27
C VAL A 23 38.39 -35.69 -8.43
N PHE A 24 38.67 -34.55 -9.08
CA PHE A 24 38.35 -33.26 -8.49
C PHE A 24 36.82 -33.19 -8.36
N GLN A 25 36.27 -33.80 -7.31
CA GLN A 25 35.03 -33.31 -6.74
C GLN A 25 35.36 -31.89 -6.29
N SER A 26 35.08 -30.93 -7.17
CA SER A 26 35.00 -29.54 -6.78
C SER A 26 34.09 -29.51 -5.57
N CYS A 27 34.61 -29.18 -4.39
CA CYS A 27 33.84 -28.89 -3.19
C CYS A 27 33.03 -27.62 -3.48
N LYS A 28 32.03 -27.70 -4.37
CA LYS A 28 31.00 -26.69 -4.47
C LYS A 28 30.26 -26.75 -3.14
N LYS A 29 30.34 -25.66 -2.38
CA LYS A 29 29.52 -25.45 -1.18
C LYS A 29 28.06 -25.76 -1.52
N GLY A 30 27.34 -26.41 -0.62
CA GLY A 30 25.88 -26.50 -0.74
C GLY A 30 25.27 -25.09 -0.66
N PRO A 31 24.10 -24.81 -1.29
CA PRO A 31 23.47 -23.49 -1.28
C PRO A 31 23.30 -22.86 0.10
N ALA A 32 22.98 -23.66 1.13
CA ALA A 32 22.88 -23.17 2.52
C ALA A 32 24.21 -22.62 3.09
N GLU A 33 25.35 -23.11 2.60
CA GLU A 33 26.70 -22.69 3.02
C GLU A 33 27.24 -21.52 2.18
N MET A 34 26.57 -21.17 1.07
CA MET A 34 26.99 -20.10 0.19
C MET A 34 26.77 -18.71 0.82
N SER A 35 27.70 -17.77 0.58
CA SER A 35 27.47 -16.35 0.87
C SER A 35 26.33 -15.81 0.02
N ARG A 36 25.82 -14.60 0.35
CA ARG A 36 24.80 -13.94 -0.48
C ARG A 36 25.33 -13.72 -1.91
N GLU A 37 26.58 -13.31 -2.06
CA GLU A 37 27.24 -13.04 -3.33
C GLU A 37 27.46 -14.33 -4.13
N GLU A 38 27.81 -15.43 -3.45
CA GLU A 38 27.93 -16.76 -4.07
C GLU A 38 26.56 -17.23 -4.61
N LEU A 39 25.48 -17.08 -3.84
CA LEU A 39 24.11 -17.38 -4.31
C LEU A 39 23.67 -16.47 -5.47
N GLU A 40 23.95 -15.17 -5.41
CA GLU A 40 23.67 -14.25 -6.52
C GLU A 40 24.37 -14.70 -7.80
N LYS A 41 25.64 -15.11 -7.69
CA LYS A 41 26.41 -15.59 -8.83
C LYS A 41 25.85 -16.89 -9.40
N GLU A 42 25.53 -17.87 -8.56
CA GLU A 42 24.95 -19.15 -9.00
C GLU A 42 23.62 -18.94 -9.72
N LEU A 43 22.75 -18.08 -9.17
CA LEU A 43 21.43 -17.76 -9.74
C LEU A 43 21.48 -16.76 -10.90
N SER A 44 22.65 -16.17 -11.19
CA SER A 44 22.85 -15.29 -12.35
C SER A 44 23.03 -16.05 -13.66
N ASN A 45 22.98 -17.40 -13.65
CA ASN A 45 22.88 -18.21 -14.87
C ASN A 45 21.75 -17.69 -15.76
N SER A 46 22.01 -17.49 -17.06
CA SER A 46 21.09 -16.82 -17.97
C SER A 46 19.72 -17.50 -18.02
N GLU A 47 19.64 -18.82 -18.05
CA GLU A 47 18.35 -19.52 -18.09
C GLU A 47 17.57 -19.34 -16.79
N THR A 48 18.24 -19.50 -15.64
CA THR A 48 17.60 -19.34 -14.33
C THR A 48 17.11 -17.91 -14.13
N TYR A 49 17.96 -16.93 -14.44
CA TYR A 49 17.63 -15.53 -14.21
C TYR A 49 16.53 -15.02 -15.15
N GLU A 50 16.56 -15.39 -16.44
CA GLU A 50 15.49 -15.07 -17.39
C GLU A 50 14.14 -15.66 -16.95
N ALA A 51 14.16 -16.83 -16.32
CA ALA A 51 12.95 -17.45 -15.80
C ALA A 51 12.41 -16.67 -14.57
N ILE A 52 13.28 -16.15 -13.68
CA ILE A 52 12.88 -15.26 -12.57
C ILE A 52 12.32 -13.94 -13.13
N LEU A 53 12.97 -13.35 -14.13
CA LEU A 53 12.49 -12.14 -14.82
C LEU A 53 11.10 -12.38 -15.44
N THR A 54 10.92 -13.51 -16.12
CA THR A 54 9.63 -13.88 -16.72
C THR A 54 8.53 -14.00 -15.67
N PHE A 55 8.81 -14.66 -14.54
CA PHE A 55 7.86 -14.74 -13.42
C PHE A 55 7.52 -13.35 -12.88
N ALA A 56 8.54 -12.52 -12.63
CA ALA A 56 8.37 -11.17 -12.11
C ALA A 56 7.53 -10.29 -13.06
N ASN A 57 7.79 -10.37 -14.36
CA ASN A 57 7.02 -9.68 -15.38
C ASN A 57 5.54 -10.11 -15.37
N ASN A 58 5.27 -11.42 -15.23
CA ASN A 58 3.92 -11.96 -15.07
C ASN A 58 3.23 -11.55 -13.76
N ALA A 59 4.00 -11.10 -12.77
CA ALA A 59 3.53 -10.51 -11.51
C ALA A 59 3.46 -8.97 -11.55
N GLY A 60 3.46 -8.36 -12.75
CA GLY A 60 3.32 -6.91 -12.92
C GLY A 60 4.56 -6.10 -12.53
N ILE A 61 5.75 -6.71 -12.51
CA ILE A 61 7.01 -6.01 -12.23
C ILE A 61 7.63 -5.55 -13.55
N LYS A 62 8.02 -4.28 -13.62
CA LYS A 62 8.89 -3.79 -14.71
C LYS A 62 10.30 -4.31 -14.51
N THR A 63 10.72 -5.24 -15.36
CA THR A 63 11.98 -5.97 -15.22
C THR A 63 13.19 -5.26 -15.78
N ASP A 64 13.02 -4.21 -16.59
CA ASP A 64 14.12 -3.47 -17.24
C ASP A 64 15.17 -2.97 -16.24
N LYS A 65 14.72 -2.55 -15.04
CA LYS A 65 15.59 -2.07 -13.94
C LYS A 65 16.36 -3.20 -13.22
N PHE A 66 16.13 -4.44 -13.60
CA PHE A 66 16.74 -5.65 -13.04
C PHE A 66 17.49 -6.47 -14.10
N SER A 67 17.59 -6.00 -15.35
CA SER A 67 18.37 -6.68 -16.38
C SER A 67 19.82 -6.88 -15.94
N SER A 68 20.43 -7.99 -16.40
CA SER A 68 21.83 -8.29 -16.09
C SER A 68 22.78 -7.39 -16.88
N ASN A 69 23.82 -6.88 -16.22
CA ASN A 69 24.88 -6.08 -16.86
C ASN A 69 26.05 -6.95 -17.38
N GLY A 70 25.81 -8.23 -17.70
CA GLY A 70 26.79 -9.13 -18.32
C GLY A 70 27.62 -10.00 -17.37
N GLU A 71 27.68 -9.70 -16.06
CA GLU A 71 28.40 -10.56 -15.08
C GLU A 71 27.68 -10.81 -13.76
N LYS A 72 26.71 -9.96 -13.38
CA LYS A 72 25.99 -10.10 -12.10
C LYS A 72 24.56 -9.59 -12.20
N ALA A 73 23.61 -10.48 -11.95
CA ALA A 73 22.21 -10.15 -11.88
C ALA A 73 21.82 -9.69 -10.46
N PRO A 74 20.94 -8.68 -10.29
CA PRO A 74 20.47 -8.22 -8.98
C PRO A 74 19.40 -9.17 -8.38
N VAL A 75 19.71 -10.46 -8.26
CA VAL A 75 18.77 -11.54 -7.92
C VAL A 75 17.95 -11.22 -6.67
N PHE A 76 18.59 -10.93 -5.54
CA PHE A 76 17.85 -10.66 -4.30
C PHE A 76 17.02 -9.38 -4.34
N LYS A 77 17.42 -8.38 -5.15
CA LYS A 77 16.64 -7.16 -5.33
C LYS A 77 15.36 -7.48 -6.11
N LEU A 78 15.45 -8.37 -7.10
CA LEU A 78 14.29 -8.87 -7.85
C LEU A 78 13.39 -9.74 -6.96
N LEU A 79 13.97 -10.63 -6.14
CA LEU A 79 13.21 -11.43 -5.17
C LEU A 79 12.49 -10.54 -4.14
N GLU A 80 13.13 -9.47 -3.65
CA GLU A 80 12.47 -8.50 -2.76
C GLU A 80 11.30 -7.80 -3.48
N GLU A 81 11.46 -7.41 -4.75
CA GLU A 81 10.38 -6.80 -5.53
C GLU A 81 9.22 -7.77 -5.77
N VAL A 82 9.50 -9.06 -6.03
CA VAL A 82 8.49 -10.13 -6.13
C VAL A 82 7.75 -10.30 -4.81
N ALA A 83 8.46 -10.32 -3.69
CA ALA A 83 7.86 -10.58 -2.39
C ALA A 83 7.07 -9.40 -1.80
N TYR A 84 7.62 -8.19 -1.94
CA TYR A 84 7.24 -7.03 -1.14
C TYR A 84 6.98 -5.78 -1.97
N GLY A 85 7.31 -5.79 -3.26
CA GLY A 85 7.19 -4.65 -4.14
C GLY A 85 7.99 -3.44 -3.65
N HIS A 86 7.65 -2.28 -4.20
CA HIS A 86 8.22 -1.00 -3.80
C HIS A 86 7.14 -0.10 -3.19
N LYS A 87 7.57 0.92 -2.44
CA LYS A 87 6.69 1.90 -1.82
C LYS A 87 5.82 2.59 -2.89
N PRO A 88 4.48 2.49 -2.81
CA PRO A 88 3.57 3.25 -3.68
C PRO A 88 3.74 4.78 -3.47
N PRO A 89 3.17 5.63 -4.35
CA PRO A 89 3.20 7.09 -4.16
C PRO A 89 2.33 7.50 -2.95
N LEU A 90 2.93 7.44 -1.76
CA LEU A 90 2.30 7.73 -0.48
C LEU A 90 2.73 9.12 0.02
N LYS A 91 1.76 9.98 0.31
CA LYS A 91 2.01 11.30 0.93
C LYS A 91 2.58 11.15 2.34
N TYR A 92 2.18 10.10 3.05
CA TYR A 92 2.71 9.80 4.38
C TYR A 92 2.85 8.30 4.62
N THR A 93 3.93 7.93 5.31
CA THR A 93 4.17 6.57 5.80
C THR A 93 4.69 6.70 7.22
N GLU A 94 3.95 6.16 8.19
CA GLU A 94 4.34 6.24 9.60
C GLU A 94 5.64 5.49 9.88
N LYS A 95 5.77 4.26 9.37
CA LYS A 95 7.02 3.49 9.42
C LYS A 95 7.07 2.45 8.30
N VAL A 96 8.22 2.34 7.65
CA VAL A 96 8.47 1.25 6.69
C VAL A 96 9.00 0.03 7.44
N VAL A 97 8.29 -1.09 7.32
CA VAL A 97 8.71 -2.42 7.77
C VAL A 97 9.84 -2.89 6.85
N LYS A 98 10.89 -3.48 7.40
CA LYS A 98 11.99 -4.03 6.60
C LYS A 98 11.56 -5.34 5.93
N ALA A 99 12.08 -5.62 4.74
CA ALA A 99 11.88 -6.90 4.08
C ALA A 99 12.44 -8.05 4.93
N ASP A 100 11.80 -9.22 4.88
CA ASP A 100 12.32 -10.43 5.52
C ASP A 100 13.41 -11.02 4.63
N THR A 101 14.66 -10.64 4.87
CA THR A 101 15.80 -11.13 4.10
C THR A 101 16.04 -12.62 4.29
N THR A 102 15.56 -13.21 5.40
CA THR A 102 15.70 -14.65 5.68
C THR A 102 14.79 -15.47 4.76
N GLU A 103 13.54 -15.02 4.55
CA GLU A 103 12.63 -15.64 3.58
C GLU A 103 13.19 -15.58 2.15
N LEU A 104 13.73 -14.41 1.74
CA LEU A 104 14.34 -14.24 0.42
C LEU A 104 15.56 -15.16 0.23
N ARG A 105 16.39 -15.29 1.27
CA ARG A 105 17.55 -16.19 1.28
C ARG A 105 17.14 -17.65 1.15
N LYS A 106 16.16 -18.09 1.94
CA LYS A 106 15.66 -19.46 1.86
C LYS A 106 15.14 -19.81 0.47
N VAL A 107 14.40 -18.89 -0.17
CA VAL A 107 13.92 -19.10 -1.55
C VAL A 107 15.08 -19.17 -2.55
N ALA A 108 16.10 -18.32 -2.40
CA ALA A 108 17.29 -18.38 -3.25
C ALA A 108 18.05 -19.71 -3.09
N GLU A 109 18.22 -20.19 -1.86
CA GLU A 109 18.84 -21.48 -1.55
C GLU A 109 18.03 -22.64 -2.18
N GLU A 110 16.71 -22.66 -2.01
CA GLU A 110 15.84 -23.72 -2.57
C GLU A 110 15.88 -23.73 -4.12
N ILE A 111 15.93 -22.57 -4.77
CA ILE A 111 16.09 -22.49 -6.24
C ILE A 111 17.47 -23.02 -6.67
N ALA A 112 18.54 -22.64 -5.97
CA ALA A 112 19.90 -23.12 -6.26
C ALA A 112 20.04 -24.64 -6.03
N ASP A 113 19.26 -25.21 -5.12
CA ASP A 113 19.14 -26.67 -4.89
C ASP A 113 18.28 -27.39 -5.96
N GLY A 114 17.83 -26.69 -7.00
CA GLY A 114 17.07 -27.26 -8.10
C GLY A 114 15.58 -27.48 -7.81
N GLN A 115 15.03 -26.85 -6.76
CA GLN A 115 13.58 -26.83 -6.55
C GLN A 115 12.86 -26.06 -7.66
N SER A 116 11.59 -26.39 -7.90
CA SER A 116 10.77 -25.70 -8.90
C SER A 116 10.69 -24.20 -8.63
N MET A 117 11.25 -23.41 -9.53
CA MET A 117 11.30 -21.95 -9.43
C MET A 117 9.91 -21.32 -9.31
N ASP A 118 8.94 -21.75 -10.13
CA ASP A 118 7.56 -21.23 -10.07
C ASP A 118 6.97 -21.43 -8.67
N LYS A 119 7.08 -22.66 -8.13
CA LYS A 119 6.65 -22.98 -6.76
C LYS A 119 7.36 -22.10 -5.72
N MET A 120 8.65 -21.83 -5.88
CA MET A 120 9.42 -21.04 -4.92
C MET A 120 9.08 -19.55 -4.97
N LEU A 121 8.94 -18.99 -6.17
CA LEU A 121 8.59 -17.59 -6.35
C LEU A 121 7.13 -17.32 -5.94
N THR A 122 6.21 -18.26 -6.18
CA THR A 122 4.82 -18.14 -5.68
C THR A 122 4.75 -18.09 -4.15
N LYS A 123 5.65 -18.76 -3.41
CA LYS A 123 5.72 -18.61 -1.94
C LYS A 123 6.02 -17.18 -1.49
N LEU A 124 6.74 -16.41 -2.30
CA LEU A 124 7.06 -15.01 -2.00
C LEU A 124 5.87 -14.08 -2.22
N GLU A 125 4.93 -14.44 -3.09
CA GLU A 125 3.80 -13.58 -3.40
C GLU A 125 2.83 -13.41 -2.20
N PRO A 126 2.05 -12.31 -2.15
CA PRO A 126 0.95 -12.20 -1.21
C PRO A 126 -0.05 -13.35 -1.39
N VAL A 127 -0.45 -13.97 -0.28
CA VAL A 127 -1.49 -15.03 -0.24
C VAL A 127 -2.91 -14.50 -0.39
N PHE A 128 -3.05 -13.21 -0.73
CA PHE A 128 -4.32 -12.50 -0.72
C PHE A 128 -5.15 -12.92 -1.94
N PRO A 129 -6.42 -13.35 -1.78
CA PRO A 129 -7.27 -13.76 -2.92
C PRO A 129 -7.39 -12.67 -4.00
N VAL A 130 -7.50 -11.41 -3.57
CA VAL A 130 -7.54 -10.24 -4.46
C VAL A 130 -6.26 -10.08 -5.28
N TYR A 131 -5.08 -10.33 -4.70
CA TYR A 131 -3.81 -10.28 -5.41
C TYR A 131 -3.73 -11.37 -6.49
N HIS A 132 -4.14 -12.60 -6.16
CA HIS A 132 -4.16 -13.70 -7.12
C HIS A 132 -5.10 -13.42 -8.30
N ASN A 133 -6.31 -12.91 -8.05
CA ASN A 133 -7.25 -12.52 -9.09
C ASN A 133 -6.70 -11.40 -9.98
N LEU A 134 -6.06 -10.38 -9.38
CA LEU A 134 -5.39 -9.32 -10.13
C LEU A 134 -4.26 -9.87 -11.02
N LYS A 135 -3.48 -10.85 -10.54
CA LYS A 135 -2.39 -11.46 -11.31
C LYS A 135 -2.94 -12.23 -12.52
N VAL A 136 -3.99 -13.03 -12.33
CA VAL A 136 -4.68 -13.73 -13.44
C VAL A 136 -5.18 -12.73 -14.49
N HIS A 137 -5.83 -11.65 -14.05
CA HIS A 137 -6.31 -10.62 -14.97
C HIS A 137 -5.18 -9.87 -15.66
N TYR A 138 -4.10 -9.55 -14.96
CA TYR A 138 -2.92 -8.91 -15.52
C TYR A 138 -2.32 -9.76 -16.65
N THR A 139 -2.06 -11.04 -16.41
CA THR A 139 -1.49 -11.95 -17.43
C THR A 139 -2.41 -12.05 -18.66
N ARG A 140 -3.73 -12.11 -18.44
CA ARG A 140 -4.71 -12.08 -19.54
C ARG A 140 -4.63 -10.78 -20.34
N LEU A 141 -4.56 -9.62 -19.68
CA LEU A 141 -4.47 -8.31 -20.35
C LEU A 141 -3.19 -8.17 -21.18
N ILE A 142 -2.07 -8.68 -20.67
CA ILE A 142 -0.81 -8.73 -21.43
C ILE A 142 -0.97 -9.59 -22.69
N LYS A 143 -1.56 -10.79 -22.58
CA LYS A 143 -1.83 -11.68 -23.73
C LYS A 143 -2.77 -11.04 -24.76
N GLU A 144 -3.72 -10.22 -24.31
CA GLU A 144 -4.65 -9.47 -25.16
C GLU A 144 -4.04 -8.15 -25.70
N ASN A 145 -2.76 -7.87 -25.47
CA ASN A 145 -2.07 -6.61 -25.85
C ASN A 145 -2.73 -5.34 -25.29
N LYS A 146 -3.37 -5.42 -24.12
CA LYS A 146 -4.01 -4.28 -23.42
C LYS A 146 -3.05 -3.64 -22.42
N SER A 147 -1.93 -3.11 -22.91
CA SER A 147 -0.82 -2.58 -22.11
C SER A 147 -1.24 -1.50 -21.11
N ASP A 148 -2.08 -0.53 -21.51
CA ASP A 148 -2.57 0.53 -20.62
C ASP A 148 -3.39 -0.03 -19.44
N SER A 149 -4.27 -0.98 -19.72
CA SER A 149 -5.07 -1.66 -18.69
C SER A 149 -4.18 -2.50 -17.76
N ALA A 150 -3.22 -3.24 -18.33
CA ALA A 150 -2.27 -4.02 -17.56
C ALA A 150 -1.41 -3.14 -16.64
N ALA A 151 -0.99 -1.95 -17.10
CA ALA A 151 -0.24 -1.00 -16.30
C ALA A 151 -1.04 -0.49 -15.08
N ILE A 152 -2.35 -0.29 -15.22
CA ILE A 152 -3.22 0.07 -14.09
C ILE A 152 -3.26 -1.09 -13.07
N VAL A 153 -3.44 -2.33 -13.55
CA VAL A 153 -3.48 -3.53 -12.67
C VAL A 153 -2.14 -3.79 -11.98
N ALA A 154 -1.02 -3.56 -12.67
CA ALA A 154 0.33 -3.72 -12.12
C ALA A 154 0.58 -2.82 -10.90
N LYS A 155 0.03 -1.59 -10.90
CA LYS A 155 0.08 -0.70 -9.73
C LYS A 155 -0.65 -1.29 -8.53
N SER A 156 -1.80 -1.91 -8.75
CA SER A 156 -2.56 -2.60 -7.69
C SER A 156 -1.82 -3.83 -7.18
N LEU A 157 -1.22 -4.63 -8.07
CA LEU A 157 -0.35 -5.75 -7.68
C LEU A 157 0.80 -5.29 -6.78
N ASN A 158 1.48 -4.20 -7.15
CA ASN A 158 2.52 -3.63 -6.30
C ASN A 158 1.99 -3.16 -4.94
N ALA A 159 0.82 -2.53 -4.91
CA ALA A 159 0.19 -2.08 -3.67
C ALA A 159 -0.13 -3.25 -2.72
N TYR A 160 -0.60 -4.39 -3.22
CA TYR A 160 -0.84 -5.57 -2.37
C TYR A 160 0.44 -6.24 -1.87
N ARG A 161 1.54 -6.21 -2.65
CA ARG A 161 2.87 -6.60 -2.14
C ARG A 161 3.34 -5.67 -1.03
N TRP A 162 3.13 -4.36 -1.18
CA TRP A 162 3.42 -3.38 -0.14
C TRP A 162 2.58 -3.60 1.12
N ILE A 163 1.28 -3.91 0.96
CA ILE A 163 0.39 -4.27 2.08
C ILE A 163 0.94 -5.51 2.80
N LYS A 164 1.29 -6.60 2.09
CA LYS A 164 1.90 -7.81 2.69
C LYS A 164 3.10 -7.46 3.57
N ARG A 165 3.99 -6.60 3.07
CA ARG A 165 5.17 -6.12 3.79
C ARG A 165 4.81 -5.38 5.07
N GLN A 166 3.88 -4.43 4.96
CA GLN A 166 3.56 -3.47 6.02
C GLN A 166 2.60 -4.02 7.07
N SER A 167 1.77 -5.00 6.72
CA SER A 167 0.84 -5.68 7.63
C SER A 167 1.43 -6.94 8.26
N LYS A 168 2.73 -7.22 8.09
CA LYS A 168 3.39 -8.43 8.61
C LYS A 168 3.15 -8.57 10.12
N GLY A 169 2.60 -9.72 10.52
CA GLY A 169 2.30 -10.05 11.92
C GLY A 169 1.05 -9.37 12.49
N ALA A 170 0.34 -8.55 11.72
CA ALA A 170 -0.94 -8.01 12.13
C ALA A 170 -2.05 -9.06 11.89
N PRO A 171 -2.93 -9.32 12.88
CA PRO A 171 -4.04 -10.27 12.71
C PRO A 171 -5.13 -9.77 11.76
N ARG A 172 -5.14 -8.46 11.48
CA ARG A 172 -6.11 -7.78 10.64
C ARG A 172 -5.59 -6.41 10.20
N PHE A 173 -6.09 -5.92 9.08
CA PHE A 173 -5.80 -4.58 8.55
C PHE A 173 -6.99 -4.01 7.77
N VAL A 174 -6.91 -2.74 7.40
CA VAL A 174 -7.93 -2.02 6.63
C VAL A 174 -7.29 -1.31 5.44
N MET A 175 -7.93 -1.39 4.27
CA MET A 175 -7.57 -0.64 3.08
C MET A 175 -8.75 0.21 2.63
N VAL A 176 -8.51 1.50 2.38
CA VAL A 176 -9.42 2.39 1.67
C VAL A 176 -8.88 2.60 0.26
N ASN A 177 -9.67 2.26 -0.75
CA ASN A 177 -9.39 2.68 -2.11
C ASN A 177 -10.08 4.03 -2.36
N ILE A 178 -9.27 5.08 -2.47
CA ILE A 178 -9.71 6.46 -2.64
C ILE A 178 -10.44 6.65 -3.98
N ARG A 179 -9.97 6.03 -5.07
CA ARG A 179 -10.65 6.12 -6.39
C ARG A 179 -11.94 5.34 -6.45
N GLY A 180 -12.06 4.26 -5.68
CA GLY A 180 -13.30 3.49 -5.60
C GLY A 180 -14.28 4.03 -4.57
N ALA A 181 -13.82 4.89 -3.66
CA ALA A 181 -14.56 5.36 -2.49
C ALA A 181 -15.23 4.17 -1.75
N TYR A 182 -14.41 3.17 -1.42
CA TYR A 182 -14.76 2.04 -0.57
C TYR A 182 -13.63 1.70 0.39
N LEU A 183 -13.99 0.97 1.44
CA LEU A 183 -13.10 0.42 2.45
C LEU A 183 -13.32 -1.08 2.51
N THR A 184 -12.22 -1.82 2.58
CA THR A 184 -12.21 -3.26 2.84
C THR A 184 -11.38 -3.54 4.09
N ALA A 185 -11.97 -4.29 5.02
CA ALA A 185 -11.33 -4.80 6.22
C ALA A 185 -10.97 -6.27 5.95
N MET A 186 -9.68 -6.61 6.12
CA MET A 186 -9.12 -7.91 5.77
C MET A 186 -8.37 -8.55 6.94
N ASP A 187 -8.51 -9.87 7.09
CA ASP A 187 -7.73 -10.64 8.05
C ASP A 187 -6.25 -10.74 7.65
N SER A 188 -5.43 -11.44 8.44
CA SER A 188 -4.00 -11.62 8.15
C SER A 188 -3.70 -12.33 6.83
N ALA A 189 -4.65 -13.11 6.29
CA ALA A 189 -4.53 -13.81 5.01
C ALA A 189 -5.09 -12.97 3.84
N GLY A 190 -5.50 -11.73 4.09
CA GLY A 190 -6.07 -10.85 3.06
C GLY A 190 -7.50 -11.24 2.64
N GLN A 191 -8.19 -12.08 3.41
CA GLN A 191 -9.58 -12.40 3.16
C GLN A 191 -10.46 -11.23 3.61
N ASN A 192 -11.38 -10.82 2.75
CA ASN A 192 -12.34 -9.78 3.08
C ASN A 192 -13.27 -10.26 4.20
N VAL A 193 -13.31 -9.50 5.29
CA VAL A 193 -14.21 -9.73 6.43
C VAL A 193 -15.37 -8.74 6.40
N LEU A 194 -15.10 -7.50 5.99
CA LEU A 194 -16.06 -6.42 5.90
C LEU A 194 -15.72 -5.53 4.72
N SER A 195 -16.74 -5.14 3.95
CA SER A 195 -16.60 -4.12 2.92
C SER A 195 -17.72 -3.09 3.05
N MET A 196 -17.40 -1.83 2.79
CA MET A 196 -18.35 -0.73 2.91
C MET A 196 -18.00 0.45 2.00
N ARG A 197 -19.00 1.28 1.69
CA ARG A 197 -18.76 2.53 0.96
C ARG A 197 -18.08 3.55 1.86
N THR A 198 -17.29 4.42 1.25
CA THR A 198 -16.72 5.60 1.91
C THR A 198 -17.07 6.87 1.15
N VAL A 199 -16.93 8.02 1.82
CA VAL A 199 -16.87 9.33 1.18
C VAL A 199 -15.50 9.93 1.49
N VAL A 200 -14.76 10.25 0.44
CA VAL A 200 -13.39 10.76 0.50
C VAL A 200 -13.33 12.20 0.00
N GLY A 201 -12.14 12.80 0.02
CA GLY A 201 -11.91 14.20 -0.32
C GLY A 201 -12.39 14.56 -1.72
N LYS A 202 -12.88 15.78 -1.92
CA LYS A 202 -13.06 16.34 -3.28
C LYS A 202 -11.70 16.74 -3.88
N ASN A 203 -11.68 17.10 -5.16
CA ASN A 203 -10.45 17.37 -5.91
C ASN A 203 -9.60 18.52 -5.33
N ASP A 204 -10.20 19.52 -4.70
CA ASP A 204 -9.50 20.66 -4.07
C ASP A 204 -8.93 20.33 -2.67
N THR A 205 -9.43 19.27 -2.03
CA THR A 205 -9.14 18.85 -0.66
C THR A 205 -9.05 17.33 -0.62
N GLN A 206 -8.13 16.82 -1.44
CA GLN A 206 -7.95 15.40 -1.73
C GLN A 206 -7.67 14.61 -0.44
N THR A 207 -8.23 13.39 -0.36
CA THR A 207 -7.77 12.44 0.65
C THR A 207 -6.33 12.04 0.30
N PRO A 208 -5.37 12.24 1.20
CA PRO A 208 -3.99 11.89 0.94
C PRO A 208 -3.80 10.37 0.95
N THR A 209 -2.84 9.88 0.15
CA THR A 209 -2.39 8.49 0.24
C THR A 209 -1.53 8.30 1.49
N ILE A 210 -1.88 7.32 2.32
CA ILE A 210 -1.28 7.09 3.63
C ILE A 210 -1.07 5.61 3.88
N ASP A 211 0.05 5.28 4.53
CA ASP A 211 0.28 4.00 5.19
C ASP A 211 0.56 4.25 6.68
N THR A 212 -0.34 3.78 7.55
CA THR A 212 -0.28 4.03 8.98
C THR A 212 -0.99 2.94 9.79
N TYR A 213 -1.26 3.18 11.07
CA TYR A 213 -2.08 2.35 11.93
C TYR A 213 -3.15 3.15 12.68
N ALA A 214 -4.26 2.48 13.00
CA ALA A 214 -5.26 2.96 13.94
C ALA A 214 -4.77 2.79 15.39
N THR A 215 -5.13 3.74 16.25
CA THR A 215 -4.71 3.78 17.67
C THR A 215 -5.87 3.72 18.66
N SER A 216 -7.00 4.35 18.33
CA SER A 216 -8.17 4.38 19.19
C SER A 216 -9.45 4.63 18.41
N ILE A 217 -10.55 4.12 18.95
CA ILE A 217 -11.91 4.53 18.58
C ILE A 217 -12.35 5.61 19.57
N VAL A 218 -12.96 6.68 19.09
CA VAL A 218 -13.53 7.74 19.92
C VAL A 218 -15.01 7.84 19.62
N THR A 219 -15.84 7.53 20.60
CA THR A 219 -17.30 7.73 20.54
C THR A 219 -17.65 9.11 21.08
N HIS A 220 -18.74 9.68 20.56
CA HIS A 220 -19.17 11.05 20.84
C HIS A 220 -18.04 12.07 20.68
N PRO A 221 -17.34 12.12 19.53
CA PRO A 221 -16.19 13.00 19.38
C PRO A 221 -16.61 14.47 19.32
N TYR A 222 -15.87 15.35 20.01
CA TYR A 222 -15.82 16.76 19.59
C TYR A 222 -15.20 16.85 18.18
N TRP A 223 -15.74 17.72 17.35
CA TRP A 223 -15.06 18.11 16.11
C TRP A 223 -14.26 19.39 16.34
N ASN A 224 -12.96 19.24 16.53
CA ASN A 224 -12.04 20.38 16.50
C ASN A 224 -11.81 20.76 15.04
N VAL A 225 -12.41 21.88 14.62
CA VAL A 225 -12.44 22.30 13.22
C VAL A 225 -11.01 22.65 12.77
N PRO A 226 -10.50 22.04 11.68
CA PRO A 226 -9.23 22.44 11.10
C PRO A 226 -9.20 23.93 10.76
N LYS A 227 -8.09 24.61 11.06
CA LYS A 227 -7.93 26.06 10.86
C LYS A 227 -8.34 26.54 9.46
N SER A 228 -8.03 25.76 8.43
CA SER A 228 -8.42 26.06 7.05
C SER A 228 -9.94 26.11 6.84
N ILE A 229 -10.69 25.18 7.43
CA ILE A 229 -12.16 25.13 7.36
C ILE A 229 -12.74 26.25 8.22
N ALA A 230 -12.20 26.44 9.43
CA ALA A 230 -12.62 27.50 10.32
C ALA A 230 -12.56 28.87 9.62
N ILE A 231 -11.44 29.18 8.97
CA ILE A 231 -11.22 30.47 8.29
C ILE A 231 -11.97 30.59 6.97
N LYS A 232 -11.94 29.55 6.11
CA LYS A 232 -12.47 29.67 4.74
C LYS A 232 -13.98 29.48 4.65
N GLU A 233 -14.58 28.76 5.60
CA GLU A 233 -15.98 28.35 5.51
C GLU A 233 -16.82 28.84 6.69
N MET A 234 -16.31 28.73 7.91
CA MET A 234 -17.13 29.00 9.10
C MET A 234 -17.07 30.47 9.54
N PHE A 235 -15.89 31.08 9.51
CA PHE A 235 -15.69 32.47 9.89
C PHE A 235 -16.55 33.44 9.04
N PRO A 236 -16.61 33.33 7.70
CA PRO A 236 -17.50 34.17 6.89
C PRO A 236 -18.98 33.95 7.20
N LYS A 237 -19.39 32.73 7.60
CA LYS A 237 -20.79 32.46 7.97
C LYS A 237 -21.13 33.06 9.33
N ALA A 238 -20.24 32.91 10.31
CA ALA A 238 -20.41 33.51 11.64
C ALA A 238 -20.46 35.04 11.58
N MET A 239 -19.66 35.68 10.71
CA MET A 239 -19.74 37.14 10.51
C MET A 239 -21.06 37.62 9.91
N ASN A 240 -21.66 36.83 9.01
CA ASN A 240 -22.87 37.22 8.30
C ASN A 240 -24.16 36.84 9.04
N ASP A 241 -24.07 35.92 10.00
CA ASP A 241 -25.21 35.35 10.73
C ASP A 241 -24.81 35.06 12.19
N PRO A 242 -25.23 35.93 13.13
CA PRO A 242 -24.92 35.78 14.56
C PRO A 242 -25.39 34.45 15.17
N GLU A 243 -26.45 33.84 14.62
CA GLU A 243 -27.00 32.57 15.12
C GLU A 243 -26.33 31.35 14.48
N TYR A 244 -25.43 31.52 13.51
CA TYR A 244 -24.82 30.40 12.79
C TYR A 244 -24.14 29.41 13.74
N LEU A 245 -23.36 29.91 14.70
CA LEU A 245 -22.58 29.07 15.60
C LEU A 245 -23.46 28.30 16.59
N SER A 246 -24.42 28.98 17.23
CA SER A 246 -25.35 28.36 18.17
C SER A 246 -26.24 27.32 17.50
N ARG A 247 -26.81 27.63 16.31
CA ARG A 247 -27.65 26.70 15.53
C ARG A 247 -26.92 25.43 15.10
N ASN A 248 -25.59 25.49 14.97
CA ASN A 248 -24.76 24.34 14.59
C ASN A 248 -23.96 23.76 15.78
N ARG A 249 -24.26 24.20 17.01
CA ARG A 249 -23.59 23.77 18.25
C ARG A 249 -22.06 23.89 18.18
N ILE A 250 -21.59 25.06 17.75
CA ILE A 250 -20.17 25.37 17.62
C ILE A 250 -19.76 26.34 18.72
N GLU A 251 -18.82 25.91 19.55
CA GLU A 251 -18.17 26.76 20.53
C GLU A 251 -16.96 27.45 19.92
N ILE A 252 -16.70 28.66 20.40
CA ILE A 252 -15.47 29.41 20.12
C ILE A 252 -14.53 29.21 21.29
N ILE A 253 -13.32 28.76 21.01
CA ILE A 253 -12.33 28.54 22.05
C ILE A 253 -11.12 29.44 21.82
N ASP A 254 -10.69 30.15 22.86
CA ASP A 254 -9.51 31.00 22.81
C ASP A 254 -8.18 30.24 22.89
N ASN A 255 -7.08 30.97 22.81
CA ASN A 255 -5.73 30.43 22.93
C ASN A 255 -5.41 29.85 24.32
N LYS A 256 -6.20 30.18 25.35
CA LYS A 256 -6.10 29.63 26.71
C LYS A 256 -6.95 28.37 26.89
N GLY A 257 -7.73 27.98 25.88
CA GLY A 257 -8.60 26.83 25.91
C GLY A 257 -9.99 27.08 26.51
N GLN A 258 -10.36 28.34 26.75
CA GLN A 258 -11.64 28.73 27.35
C GLN A 258 -12.70 28.98 26.28
N VAL A 259 -13.95 28.58 26.58
CA VAL A 259 -15.11 28.92 25.75
C VAL A 259 -15.36 30.42 25.85
N VAL A 260 -15.55 31.07 24.71
CA VAL A 260 -15.81 32.51 24.60
C VAL A 260 -17.20 32.71 24.02
N ASP A 261 -17.94 33.66 24.59
CA ASP A 261 -19.23 34.07 24.05
C ASP A 261 -19.00 34.79 22.70
N PRO A 262 -19.69 34.39 21.62
CA PRO A 262 -19.66 35.14 20.37
C PRO A 262 -19.96 36.64 20.50
N GLU A 263 -20.77 37.06 21.48
CA GLU A 263 -21.10 38.48 21.74
C GLU A 263 -19.91 39.28 22.29
N ASP A 264 -18.97 38.63 22.98
CA ASP A 264 -17.77 39.27 23.53
C ASP A 264 -16.69 39.48 22.45
N ILE A 265 -16.90 38.97 21.23
CA ILE A 265 -15.95 39.02 20.14
C ILE A 265 -16.25 40.20 19.22
N LYS A 266 -15.25 41.06 19.03
CA LYS A 266 -15.28 42.11 18.01
C LYS A 266 -15.00 41.54 16.62
N TRP A 267 -16.03 40.98 16.01
CA TRP A 267 -15.94 40.28 14.72
C TRP A 267 -15.43 41.15 13.57
N ASP A 268 -15.73 42.45 13.60
CA ASP A 268 -15.33 43.47 12.62
C ASP A 268 -13.83 43.78 12.64
N GLU A 269 -13.17 43.57 13.78
CA GLU A 269 -11.72 43.75 13.93
C GLU A 269 -10.92 42.49 13.51
N LEU A 270 -11.58 41.36 13.24
CA LEU A 270 -10.93 40.09 12.88
C LEU A 270 -10.71 39.96 11.37
N THR A 271 -9.59 39.33 11.00
CA THR A 271 -9.34 38.89 9.62
C THR A 271 -9.02 37.40 9.57
N ALA A 272 -9.10 36.82 8.37
CA ALA A 272 -8.67 35.45 8.12
C ALA A 272 -7.23 35.18 8.60
N GLU A 273 -6.31 36.13 8.41
CA GLU A 273 -4.93 36.02 8.85
C GLU A 273 -4.79 36.18 10.38
N LYS A 274 -5.65 36.99 10.99
CA LYS A 274 -5.64 37.36 12.42
C LYS A 274 -6.83 36.75 13.16
N PHE A 275 -7.09 35.45 12.96
CA PHE A 275 -8.11 34.72 13.71
C PHE A 275 -7.46 33.94 14.88
N PRO A 276 -7.55 34.42 16.14
CA PRO A 276 -6.86 33.83 17.29
C PRO A 276 -7.68 32.72 17.98
N TYR A 277 -8.81 32.33 17.41
CA TYR A 277 -9.72 31.36 18.01
C TYR A 277 -9.69 30.02 17.26
N ARG A 278 -10.22 28.98 17.90
CA ARG A 278 -10.57 27.71 17.26
C ARG A 278 -12.06 27.46 17.40
N PHE A 279 -12.66 26.86 16.38
CA PHE A 279 -14.04 26.37 16.47
C PHE A 279 -14.03 24.90 16.90
N ARG A 280 -14.93 24.56 17.82
CA ARG A 280 -15.19 23.19 18.27
C ARG A 280 -16.68 22.91 18.14
N GLN A 281 -17.07 21.96 17.29
CA GLN A 281 -18.45 21.48 17.28
C GLN A 281 -18.64 20.48 18.41
N GLU A 282 -19.72 20.65 19.16
CA GLU A 282 -20.14 19.75 20.23
C GLU A 282 -20.51 18.36 19.72
N THR A 283 -20.64 17.41 20.64
CA THR A 283 -21.05 16.03 20.35
C THR A 283 -22.52 15.95 19.95
N GLY A 284 -22.89 15.01 19.10
CA GLY A 284 -24.29 14.73 18.76
C GLY A 284 -24.47 14.19 17.35
N GLY A 285 -25.72 13.93 16.95
CA GLY A 285 -26.06 13.36 15.65
C GLY A 285 -25.88 14.33 14.48
N ASP A 286 -25.93 15.64 14.75
CA ASP A 286 -25.63 16.70 13.77
C ASP A 286 -24.12 16.99 13.61
N ASN A 287 -23.27 16.39 14.44
CA ASN A 287 -21.83 16.60 14.42
C ASN A 287 -21.26 16.17 13.06
N SER A 288 -20.37 16.98 12.50
CA SER A 288 -19.78 16.72 11.18
C SER A 288 -18.93 15.45 11.12
N LEU A 289 -18.41 14.98 12.25
CA LEU A 289 -17.74 13.69 12.42
C LEU A 289 -18.70 12.54 12.74
N GLY A 290 -19.99 12.84 12.96
CA GLY A 290 -20.99 11.91 13.47
C GLY A 290 -20.66 11.41 14.88
N LEU A 291 -21.15 10.23 15.23
CA LEU A 291 -21.05 9.70 16.59
C LEU A 291 -19.75 8.93 16.88
N LEU A 292 -18.91 8.72 15.86
CA LEU A 292 -17.72 7.88 15.98
C LEU A 292 -16.59 8.35 15.06
N LYS A 293 -15.37 8.38 15.59
CA LYS A 293 -14.15 8.47 14.78
C LYS A 293 -13.13 7.39 15.16
N VAL A 294 -12.37 6.96 14.17
CA VAL A 294 -11.16 6.16 14.31
C VAL A 294 -9.96 7.09 14.16
N GLU A 295 -9.16 7.15 15.22
CA GLU A 295 -7.88 7.81 15.22
C GLU A 295 -6.85 6.95 14.47
N ILE A 296 -6.25 7.52 13.43
CA ILE A 296 -5.13 6.93 12.71
C ILE A 296 -3.90 7.83 12.87
N LYS A 297 -2.73 7.24 13.07
CA LYS A 297 -1.51 8.02 13.35
C LYS A 297 -1.09 8.81 12.11
N ASN A 298 -1.18 10.14 12.10
CA ASN A 298 -0.68 10.96 10.99
C ASN A 298 -0.55 12.43 11.40
N PRO A 299 0.32 13.22 10.73
CA PRO A 299 0.44 14.66 10.97
C PRO A 299 -0.57 15.51 10.18
N LEU A 300 -1.42 14.89 9.37
CA LEU A 300 -2.29 15.56 8.39
C LEU A 300 -3.73 15.75 8.90
N ALA A 301 -3.99 15.41 10.19
CA ALA A 301 -5.32 15.44 10.80
C ALA A 301 -6.39 14.64 10.01
N ILE A 302 -6.00 13.50 9.45
CA ILE A 302 -6.89 12.57 8.74
C ILE A 302 -7.43 11.53 9.70
N TYR A 303 -8.72 11.25 9.60
CA TYR A 303 -9.42 10.23 10.39
C TYR A 303 -10.33 9.38 9.48
N LEU A 304 -10.73 8.20 9.97
CA LEU A 304 -11.93 7.52 9.47
C LEU A 304 -13.08 7.86 10.42
N HIS A 305 -14.26 8.24 9.96
CA HIS A 305 -15.31 8.68 10.88
C HIS A 305 -16.74 8.48 10.32
N ASP A 306 -17.74 8.55 11.20
CA ASP A 306 -19.16 8.63 10.83
C ASP A 306 -19.47 9.98 10.15
N THR A 307 -20.72 10.25 9.80
CA THR A 307 -21.14 11.56 9.30
C THR A 307 -22.63 11.76 9.52
N ASN A 308 -23.02 13.01 9.77
CA ASN A 308 -24.41 13.45 9.67
C ASN A 308 -24.96 13.39 8.22
N ALA A 309 -24.10 13.37 7.20
CA ALA A 309 -24.47 13.34 5.78
C ALA A 309 -24.52 11.90 5.20
N ARG A 310 -25.20 10.97 5.88
CA ARG A 310 -25.22 9.53 5.50
C ARG A 310 -25.80 9.26 4.11
N TYR A 311 -26.68 10.14 3.61
CA TYR A 311 -27.27 10.03 2.27
C TYR A 311 -26.20 9.98 1.15
N LEU A 312 -25.01 10.54 1.39
CA LEU A 312 -23.91 10.52 0.41
C LEU A 312 -23.40 9.10 0.10
N PHE A 313 -23.60 8.12 0.99
CA PHE A 313 -23.22 6.73 0.70
C PHE A 313 -24.07 6.09 -0.40
N ASN A 314 -25.22 6.68 -0.75
CA ASN A 314 -26.06 6.24 -1.87
C ASN A 314 -25.78 7.04 -3.15
N SER A 315 -24.88 8.02 -3.11
CA SER A 315 -24.48 8.80 -4.28
C SER A 315 -23.40 8.09 -5.09
N ASN A 316 -23.39 8.34 -6.40
CA ASN A 316 -22.30 7.95 -7.31
C ASN A 316 -21.09 8.89 -7.21
N GLN A 317 -21.24 10.06 -6.59
CA GLN A 317 -20.17 11.05 -6.42
C GLN A 317 -19.76 11.15 -4.95
N ARG A 318 -18.88 10.24 -4.51
CA ARG A 318 -18.42 10.14 -3.11
C ARG A 318 -17.08 10.83 -2.84
N TRP A 319 -16.66 11.74 -3.70
CA TRP A 319 -15.50 12.65 -3.49
C TRP A 319 -16.02 14.01 -3.04
N ARG A 320 -16.42 14.12 -1.77
CA ARG A 320 -17.19 15.26 -1.22
C ARG A 320 -16.69 15.75 0.14
N SER A 321 -15.69 15.11 0.76
CA SER A 321 -15.15 15.51 2.06
C SER A 321 -13.99 16.51 1.92
N HIS A 322 -13.45 16.97 3.06
CA HIS A 322 -12.26 17.82 3.14
C HIS A 322 -10.97 17.01 3.44
N GLY A 323 -10.88 15.79 2.91
CA GLY A 323 -9.70 14.93 2.99
C GLY A 323 -9.84 13.75 3.95
N CYS A 324 -10.60 13.88 5.04
CA CYS A 324 -10.94 12.75 5.91
C CYS A 324 -11.84 11.71 5.20
N VAL A 325 -11.90 10.50 5.73
CA VAL A 325 -12.69 9.41 5.14
C VAL A 325 -13.93 9.17 5.99
N ARG A 326 -15.12 9.45 5.43
CA ARG A 326 -16.38 9.07 6.06
C ARG A 326 -16.68 7.61 5.73
N VAL A 327 -17.12 6.83 6.71
CA VAL A 327 -17.38 5.39 6.57
C VAL A 327 -18.85 5.06 6.77
N GLN A 328 -19.40 4.17 5.93
CA GLN A 328 -20.83 3.87 5.94
C GLN A 328 -21.29 3.09 7.17
N ARG A 329 -20.40 2.26 7.73
CA ARG A 329 -20.69 1.34 8.83
C ARG A 329 -19.67 1.50 9.97
N PRO A 330 -19.67 2.65 10.66
CA PRO A 330 -18.65 3.00 11.65
C PRO A 330 -18.58 2.03 12.85
N THR A 331 -19.71 1.54 13.36
CA THR A 331 -19.74 0.57 14.47
C THR A 331 -19.09 -0.76 14.08
N ASP A 332 -19.40 -1.29 12.90
CA ASP A 332 -18.81 -2.53 12.40
C ASP A 332 -17.29 -2.38 12.23
N LEU A 333 -16.84 -1.22 11.72
CA LEU A 333 -15.42 -0.92 11.60
C LEU A 333 -14.73 -0.85 12.96
N ALA A 334 -15.36 -0.20 13.95
CA ALA A 334 -14.82 -0.07 15.29
C ALA A 334 -14.66 -1.44 15.98
N ASN A 335 -15.71 -2.27 15.94
CA ASN A 335 -15.68 -3.63 16.48
C ASN A 335 -14.63 -4.49 15.76
N TYR A 336 -14.57 -4.39 14.44
CA TYR A 336 -13.56 -5.09 13.65
C TYR A 336 -12.13 -4.70 14.07
N MET A 337 -11.85 -3.40 14.17
CA MET A 337 -10.52 -2.92 14.56
C MET A 337 -10.18 -3.30 16.00
N ALA A 338 -11.14 -3.24 16.92
CA ALA A 338 -10.97 -3.71 18.30
C ALA A 338 -10.69 -5.23 18.35
N GLY A 339 -11.25 -6.00 17.43
CA GLY A 339 -11.25 -7.46 17.47
C GLY A 339 -12.21 -8.04 18.50
N ASP A 340 -13.03 -7.20 19.10
CA ASP A 340 -14.00 -7.50 20.14
C ASP A 340 -15.26 -6.66 19.87
N LYS A 341 -16.41 -7.11 20.39
CA LYS A 341 -17.63 -6.30 20.36
C LYS A 341 -17.54 -5.22 21.44
N ILE A 342 -17.16 -4.00 21.05
CA ILE A 342 -17.03 -2.84 21.95
C ILE A 342 -18.20 -1.87 21.85
N LEU A 343 -18.99 -1.95 20.79
CA LEU A 343 -20.18 -1.14 20.52
C LEU A 343 -21.30 -2.02 19.95
N ASP A 344 -22.54 -1.68 20.28
CA ASP A 344 -23.73 -2.30 19.71
C ASP A 344 -24.14 -1.62 18.39
N ASN A 345 -24.89 -2.33 17.54
CA ASN A 345 -25.26 -1.83 16.21
C ASN A 345 -26.26 -0.66 16.26
N ASP A 346 -27.06 -0.59 17.32
CA ASP A 346 -28.00 0.49 17.62
C ASP A 346 -27.32 1.74 18.21
N PHE A 347 -26.00 1.70 18.48
CA PHE A 347 -25.21 2.87 18.88
C PHE A 347 -25.44 4.07 17.94
N MET A 348 -25.62 3.80 16.64
CA MET A 348 -25.85 4.86 15.64
C MET A 348 -27.26 5.47 15.67
N THR A 349 -28.14 4.92 16.49
CA THR A 349 -29.54 5.34 16.71
C THR A 349 -29.77 5.88 18.13
N GLU A 350 -28.73 5.98 18.95
CA GLU A 350 -28.83 6.59 20.27
C GLU A 350 -29.41 8.01 20.16
N PRO A 351 -30.48 8.33 20.91
CA PRO A 351 -31.11 9.64 20.85
C PRO A 351 -30.15 10.70 21.39
N ASP A 352 -29.96 11.75 20.59
CA ASP A 352 -29.12 12.93 20.85
C ASP A 352 -29.72 13.81 21.96
N THR A 353 -29.87 13.24 23.16
CA THR A 353 -30.62 13.83 24.28
C THR A 353 -29.74 14.20 25.48
N THR A 354 -28.44 13.97 25.37
CA THR A 354 -27.47 14.36 26.40
C THR A 354 -26.14 14.74 25.75
N SER A 355 -25.51 15.80 26.24
CA SER A 355 -24.10 16.12 25.95
C SER A 355 -23.23 15.03 26.58
N VAL A 356 -23.07 13.93 25.86
CA VAL A 356 -22.23 12.80 26.28
C VAL A 356 -20.78 13.18 26.01
N PRO A 357 -19.91 13.24 27.02
CA PRO A 357 -18.52 13.58 26.80
C PRO A 357 -17.84 12.52 25.92
N PRO A 358 -16.84 12.90 25.08
CA PRO A 358 -16.14 11.94 24.26
C PRO A 358 -15.50 10.82 25.07
N LYS A 359 -15.59 9.59 24.56
CA LYS A 359 -15.03 8.40 25.21
C LYS A 359 -14.01 7.74 24.29
N TRP A 360 -12.81 7.52 24.83
CA TRP A 360 -11.71 6.87 24.12
C TRP A 360 -11.67 5.38 24.42
N HIS A 361 -11.68 4.58 23.36
CA HIS A 361 -11.48 3.15 23.38
C HIS A 361 -10.14 2.86 22.70
N LYS A 362 -9.08 2.69 23.50
CA LYS A 362 -7.74 2.39 23.00
C LYS A 362 -7.72 0.99 22.41
N LEU A 363 -7.16 0.84 21.20
CA LEU A 363 -7.00 -0.47 20.58
C LEU A 363 -5.88 -1.26 21.27
N LYS A 364 -6.13 -2.54 21.55
CA LYS A 364 -5.16 -3.45 22.19
C LYS A 364 -3.93 -3.68 21.31
N ALA A 365 -4.13 -3.72 20.00
CA ALA A 365 -3.08 -3.84 18.99
C ALA A 365 -3.22 -2.73 17.95
N ARG A 366 -2.09 -2.31 17.38
CA ARG A 366 -2.09 -1.40 16.23
C ARG A 366 -2.67 -2.14 15.03
N VAL A 367 -3.67 -1.55 14.38
CA VAL A 367 -4.29 -2.10 13.17
C VAL A 367 -3.77 -1.32 11.96
N PRO A 368 -3.03 -1.93 11.01
CA PRO A 368 -2.59 -1.23 9.81
C PRO A 368 -3.76 -0.67 9.01
N VAL A 369 -3.61 0.56 8.54
CA VAL A 369 -4.59 1.30 7.72
C VAL A 369 -3.88 1.87 6.51
N PHE A 370 -4.35 1.49 5.33
CA PHE A 370 -3.83 1.94 4.05
C PHE A 370 -4.88 2.81 3.34
N LEU A 371 -4.56 4.07 3.05
CA LEU A 371 -5.33 4.92 2.14
C LEU A 371 -4.60 4.94 0.79
N LEU A 372 -5.12 4.22 -0.19
CA LEU A 372 -4.44 4.01 -1.48
C LEU A 372 -5.28 4.55 -2.64
N TYR A 373 -4.60 5.05 -3.67
CA TYR A 373 -5.24 5.64 -4.85
C TYR A 373 -5.13 4.69 -6.04
N LEU A 374 -5.91 3.60 -6.03
CA LEU A 374 -5.78 2.48 -6.98
C LEU A 374 -6.81 2.55 -8.10
N GLY A 375 -6.35 2.51 -9.35
CA GLY A 375 -7.20 2.56 -10.55
C GLY A 375 -7.88 1.23 -10.92
N ALA A 376 -7.44 0.12 -10.35
CA ALA A 376 -8.07 -1.19 -10.52
C ALA A 376 -8.03 -1.98 -9.21
N ASP A 377 -9.01 -2.84 -9.01
CA ASP A 377 -9.04 -3.82 -7.93
C ASP A 377 -9.94 -5.01 -8.32
N CYS A 378 -10.00 -6.07 -7.51
CA CYS A 378 -10.95 -7.15 -7.72
C CYS A 378 -12.01 -7.17 -6.61
N ASN A 379 -13.25 -7.49 -6.97
CA ASN A 379 -14.30 -7.75 -5.98
C ASN A 379 -14.19 -9.19 -5.41
N GLU A 380 -15.08 -9.53 -4.48
CA GLU A 380 -15.13 -10.85 -3.83
C GLU A 380 -15.41 -12.01 -4.79
N LYS A 381 -16.00 -11.74 -5.95
CA LYS A 381 -16.22 -12.72 -7.02
C LYS A 381 -15.00 -12.87 -7.94
N GLY A 382 -13.90 -12.20 -7.62
CA GLY A 382 -12.69 -12.14 -8.43
C GLY A 382 -12.80 -11.27 -9.68
N GLN A 383 -13.88 -10.51 -9.85
CA GLN A 383 -14.08 -9.69 -11.06
C GLN A 383 -13.23 -8.43 -10.98
N LEU A 384 -12.48 -8.15 -12.06
CA LEU A 384 -11.73 -6.90 -12.23
C LEU A 384 -12.65 -5.69 -12.31
N LEU A 385 -12.39 -4.69 -11.47
CA LEU A 385 -13.04 -3.39 -11.43
C LEU A 385 -12.04 -2.30 -11.82
N TYR A 386 -12.53 -1.27 -12.51
CA TYR A 386 -11.76 -0.06 -12.82
C TYR A 386 -12.40 1.16 -12.18
N PHE A 387 -11.56 2.09 -11.74
CA PHE A 387 -11.98 3.30 -11.06
C PHE A 387 -11.42 4.55 -11.74
N PRO A 388 -12.24 5.59 -11.92
CA PRO A 388 -11.81 6.82 -12.60
C PRO A 388 -10.71 7.54 -11.82
N ASP A 389 -9.82 8.22 -12.54
CA ASP A 389 -8.81 9.11 -11.94
C ASP A 389 -9.42 10.46 -11.53
N VAL A 390 -10.20 10.43 -10.46
CA VAL A 390 -10.98 11.55 -9.92
C VAL A 390 -10.17 12.78 -9.51
N TYR A 391 -8.90 12.61 -9.21
CA TYR A 391 -7.94 13.66 -8.85
C TYR A 391 -6.97 14.01 -9.99
N LYS A 392 -7.07 13.34 -11.15
CA LYS A 392 -6.25 13.58 -12.35
C LYS A 392 -4.73 13.46 -12.11
N LEU A 393 -4.31 12.61 -11.16
CA LEU A 393 -2.89 12.46 -10.78
C LEU A 393 -2.09 11.65 -11.80
N GLU A 394 -2.74 10.86 -12.65
CA GLU A 394 -2.08 10.03 -13.66
C GLU A 394 -1.68 10.85 -14.89
N ALA A 395 -2.52 11.82 -15.27
CA ALA A 395 -2.25 12.70 -16.41
C ALA A 395 -1.00 13.57 -16.18
N SER A 396 -0.77 14.02 -14.94
CA SER A 396 0.44 14.77 -14.58
C SER A 396 1.73 13.95 -14.64
N SER A 397 1.65 12.63 -14.44
CA SER A 397 2.83 11.75 -14.47
C SER A 397 3.35 11.43 -15.87
N ARG A 398 2.53 11.64 -16.92
CA ARG A 398 2.95 11.47 -18.32
C ARG A 398 3.81 12.62 -18.82
N THR A 399 3.73 13.81 -18.21
CA THR A 399 4.50 14.99 -18.62
C THR A 399 5.96 14.96 -18.13
N GLU A 400 6.26 14.21 -17.06
CA GLU A 400 7.64 14.06 -16.54
C GLU A 400 8.43 12.91 -17.20
N LEU A 401 7.79 12.07 -18.02
CA LEU A 401 8.42 10.94 -18.72
C LEU A 401 8.65 11.19 -20.22
N SER A 402 8.37 12.40 -20.74
CA SER A 402 8.45 12.71 -22.18
C SER A 402 9.44 13.84 -22.55
N PHE A 403 10.49 14.06 -21.77
CA PHE A 403 11.61 14.93 -22.18
C PHE A 403 12.96 14.24 -22.00
N SER A 404 13.18 13.18 -22.76
CA SER A 404 14.52 12.75 -23.15
C SER A 404 14.43 12.08 -24.52
N ASP A 405 14.11 12.86 -25.54
CA ASP A 405 14.38 12.47 -26.92
C ASP A 405 15.41 13.45 -27.50
N ASP A 406 16.51 12.84 -27.92
CA ASP A 406 17.65 13.42 -28.61
C ASP A 406 17.22 14.41 -29.69
N LYS A 407 17.73 15.64 -29.60
CA LYS A 407 17.84 16.49 -30.78
C LYS A 407 19.03 15.99 -31.61
N PRO A 408 18.84 15.53 -32.86
CA PRO A 408 19.96 15.35 -33.75
C PRO A 408 20.55 16.73 -34.07
N ALA A 409 21.88 16.82 -34.00
CA ALA A 409 22.63 17.97 -34.44
C ALA A 409 22.26 18.32 -35.90
N ARG A 410 21.70 19.51 -36.13
CA ARG A 410 21.65 20.09 -37.47
C ARG A 410 22.89 20.94 -37.68
N SER A 411 23.74 20.42 -38.56
CA SER A 411 24.83 21.08 -39.28
C SER A 411 24.32 22.19 -40.21
N GLY A 412 25.12 23.26 -40.35
CA GLY A 412 25.21 24.16 -41.51
C GLY A 412 24.10 25.23 -41.63
N GLU A 413 24.41 26.53 -41.48
CA GLU A 413 24.84 27.46 -42.56
C GLU A 413 23.67 27.83 -43.51
N VAL A 414 23.35 29.07 -43.91
CA VAL A 414 24.07 30.35 -44.08
C VAL A 414 23.05 31.50 -44.22
N LEU A 415 23.44 32.69 -43.72
CA LEU A 415 23.12 34.07 -44.11
C LEU A 415 21.94 34.36 -45.06
N LYS A 416 21.00 35.19 -44.59
CA LYS A 416 20.82 36.59 -45.03
C LYS A 416 19.93 37.36 -44.06
#